data_AF-A0A9P7X7N1-F1
#
_entry.id   AF-A0A9P7X7N1-F1
#
_cell.length_a   1.000
_cell.length_b   1.000
_cell.length_c   1.000
_cell.angle_alpha   90.00
_cell.angle_beta   90.00
_cell.angle_gamma   90.00
#
_symmetry.space_group_name_H-M   'P 1'
#
loop_
_entity.id
_entity.type
_entity.pdbx_description
1 polymer ?
#
loop_
_entity_poly.entity_id
_entity_poly.type
_entity_poly.pdbx_seq_one_letter_code
_entity_poly.pdbx_strand_id
1 'polypeptide(L)'
;MLFNTKSVVLAFTAASAVLANHQVTIYNYCGQGKYGHVKSSAFNYVSGLLGTGGGTYSVSIPSLASSLIIFGESGECPGADGPGCTRLECDFSNPSYQQCNLSRVAGFSIPLAWSWTDGGCTGGHCESASAGPADCWVPGLDDGSSLRQCNTANVGVNLYLCGA
;
A
#
# COMPACT_ATOMS: atom_id res chain seq x y z
N MET A 1 -29.71 50.01 -38.41
CA MET A 1 -28.59 49.13 -38.84
C MET A 1 -27.39 49.50 -37.96
N LEU A 2 -26.59 48.63 -37.35
CA LEU A 2 -26.46 47.18 -37.39
C LEU A 2 -25.54 46.78 -36.19
N PHE A 3 -25.95 45.71 -35.49
CA PHE A 3 -25.24 44.77 -34.60
C PHE A 3 -24.31 45.18 -33.44
N ASN A 4 -24.82 44.84 -32.25
CA ASN A 4 -24.16 44.60 -30.97
C ASN A 4 -23.51 43.20 -30.97
N THR A 5 -22.19 43.09 -30.83
CA THR A 5 -21.47 41.81 -30.71
C THR A 5 -20.86 41.66 -29.33
N LYS A 6 -21.58 40.97 -28.44
CA LYS A 6 -21.01 40.42 -27.20
C LYS A 6 -20.25 39.14 -27.53
N SER A 7 -18.93 39.21 -27.59
CA SER A 7 -18.07 38.04 -27.70
C SER A 7 -18.10 37.26 -26.39
N VAL A 8 -18.68 36.06 -26.41
CA VAL A 8 -18.56 35.08 -25.32
C VAL A 8 -17.33 34.24 -25.59
N VAL A 9 -16.29 34.39 -24.77
CA VAL A 9 -15.11 33.52 -24.79
C VAL A 9 -15.42 32.29 -23.94
N LEU A 10 -15.64 31.15 -24.58
CA LEU A 10 -15.70 29.85 -23.91
C LEU A 10 -14.26 29.40 -23.61
N ALA A 11 -13.82 29.59 -22.37
CA ALA A 11 -12.60 28.98 -21.87
C ALA A 11 -12.87 27.50 -21.56
N PHE A 12 -12.47 26.60 -22.45
CA PHE A 12 -12.34 25.19 -22.12
C PHE A 12 -11.10 25.00 -21.25
N THR A 13 -11.27 25.01 -19.92
CA THR A 13 -10.29 24.39 -19.03
C THR A 13 -10.31 22.89 -19.28
N ALA A 14 -9.33 22.39 -20.03
CA ALA A 14 -9.02 20.97 -20.03
C ALA A 14 -8.64 20.60 -18.59
N ALA A 15 -9.53 19.91 -17.89
CA ALA A 15 -9.20 19.29 -16.61
C ALA A 15 -8.21 18.16 -16.92
N SER A 16 -6.92 18.45 -16.81
CA SER A 16 -5.92 17.41 -16.67
C SER A 16 -6.26 16.68 -15.39
N ALA A 17 -6.91 15.52 -15.48
CA ALA A 17 -6.98 14.59 -14.37
C ALA A 17 -5.53 14.20 -14.07
N VAL A 18 -4.90 14.90 -13.13
CA VAL A 18 -3.65 14.46 -12.55
C VAL A 18 -4.01 13.14 -11.91
N LEU A 19 -3.55 12.04 -12.51
CA LEU A 19 -3.56 10.73 -11.88
C LEU A 19 -2.87 10.90 -10.52
N ALA A 20 -3.66 10.94 -9.46
CA ALA A 20 -3.14 11.20 -8.14
C ALA A 20 -2.60 9.88 -7.59
N ASN A 21 -1.35 9.93 -7.16
CA ASN A 21 -0.62 8.75 -6.71
C ASN A 21 -1.02 8.38 -5.28
N HIS A 22 -0.96 7.09 -4.96
CA HIS A 22 -1.13 6.58 -3.60
C HIS A 22 0.22 6.63 -2.88
N GLN A 23 0.27 7.21 -1.68
CA GLN A 23 1.49 7.20 -0.88
C GLN A 23 1.58 5.90 -0.09
N VAL A 24 2.68 5.15 -0.25
CA VAL A 24 3.05 4.06 0.66
C VAL A 24 4.16 4.56 1.56
N THR A 25 4.00 4.39 2.88
CA THR A 25 5.03 4.69 3.87
C THR A 25 5.22 3.48 4.78
N ILE A 26 6.46 3.04 4.91
CA ILE A 26 6.87 1.95 5.79
C ILE A 26 7.58 2.56 6.99
N TYR A 27 7.23 2.13 8.19
CA TYR A 27 7.81 2.55 9.47
C TYR A 27 8.47 1.36 10.15
N ASN A 28 9.67 1.55 10.70
CA ASN A 28 10.41 0.48 11.37
C ASN A 28 10.43 0.64 12.89
N TYR A 29 9.70 -0.23 13.60
CA TYR A 29 9.71 -0.32 15.06
C TYR A 29 10.47 -1.54 15.60
N CYS A 30 11.16 -2.30 14.75
CA CYS A 30 11.80 -3.56 15.11
C CYS A 30 13.09 -3.47 15.96
N GLY A 31 13.43 -2.30 16.51
CA GLY A 31 14.65 -2.06 17.30
C GLY A 31 15.98 -2.18 16.54
N GLN A 32 15.97 -2.76 15.34
CA GLN A 32 17.10 -2.96 14.43
C GLN A 32 16.75 -2.39 13.05
N GLY A 33 17.75 -1.98 12.28
CA GLY A 33 17.53 -1.52 10.90
C GLY A 33 16.89 -2.61 10.04
N LYS A 34 15.99 -2.21 9.13
CA LYS A 34 15.28 -3.09 8.19
C LYS A 34 15.35 -2.49 6.80
N TYR A 35 15.16 -3.30 5.77
CA TYR A 35 14.82 -2.77 4.45
C TYR A 35 13.32 -2.84 4.25
N GLY A 36 12.77 -1.84 3.57
CA GLY A 36 11.38 -1.79 3.15
C GLY A 36 11.33 -1.92 1.65
N HIS A 37 10.43 -2.76 1.17
CA HIS A 37 10.36 -3.16 -0.21
C HIS A 37 8.96 -2.90 -0.76
N VAL A 38 8.90 -2.42 -1.99
CA VAL A 38 7.65 -2.20 -2.70
C VAL A 38 7.81 -2.70 -4.14
N LYS A 39 6.91 -3.58 -4.55
CA LYS A 39 6.83 -4.13 -5.91
C LYS A 39 5.40 -4.01 -6.43
N SER A 40 5.21 -3.67 -7.70
CA SER A 40 3.94 -3.77 -8.40
C SER A 40 4.17 -4.24 -9.83
N SER A 41 3.11 -4.64 -10.53
CA SER A 41 3.11 -4.79 -11.99
C SER A 41 3.37 -3.46 -12.73
N ALA A 42 3.06 -2.33 -12.10
CA ALA A 42 3.10 -1.00 -12.72
C ALA A 42 4.48 -0.32 -12.71
N PHE A 43 5.42 -0.77 -11.87
CA PHE A 43 6.76 -0.16 -11.77
C PHE A 43 7.81 -1.16 -11.29
N ASN A 44 9.09 -0.82 -11.49
CA ASN A 44 10.22 -1.64 -11.07
C ASN A 44 10.28 -1.75 -9.54
N TYR A 45 10.63 -2.93 -9.03
CA TYR A 45 10.92 -3.16 -7.61
C TYR A 45 11.80 -2.06 -7.00
N VAL A 46 11.35 -1.46 -5.90
CA VAL A 46 12.10 -0.45 -5.14
C VAL A 46 12.30 -0.88 -3.70
N SER A 47 13.41 -0.46 -3.11
CA SER A 47 13.71 -0.69 -1.71
C SER A 47 14.42 0.50 -1.08
N GLY A 48 14.32 0.59 0.25
CA GLY A 48 14.99 1.61 1.04
C GLY A 48 15.37 1.09 2.42
N LEU A 49 16.51 1.55 2.95
CA LEU A 49 16.93 1.25 4.31
C LEU A 49 16.12 2.09 5.30
N LEU A 50 15.46 1.43 6.24
CA LEU A 50 14.86 2.03 7.42
C LEU A 50 15.86 1.92 8.57
N GLY A 51 16.26 3.08 9.11
CA GLY A 51 17.05 3.14 10.33
C GLY A 51 16.34 2.53 11.54
N THR A 52 16.96 2.58 12.71
CA THR A 52 16.34 2.15 13.97
C THR A 52 15.34 3.19 14.50
N GLY A 53 14.46 2.79 15.42
CA GLY A 53 13.68 3.72 16.25
C GLY A 53 12.63 4.56 15.51
N GLY A 54 11.85 3.95 14.60
CA GLY A 54 10.81 4.66 13.85
C GLY A 54 11.28 5.25 12.53
N GLY A 55 12.42 4.79 12.00
CA GLY A 55 12.87 5.16 10.66
C GLY A 55 11.82 4.85 9.60
N THR A 56 11.76 5.68 8.55
CA THR A 56 10.72 5.59 7.52
C THR A 56 11.28 5.47 6.11
N TYR A 57 10.50 4.85 5.23
CA TYR A 57 10.72 4.81 3.79
C TYR A 57 9.38 5.02 3.07
N SER A 58 9.35 5.90 2.07
CA SER A 58 8.13 6.31 1.39
C SER A 58 8.27 6.20 -0.12
N VAL A 59 7.23 5.70 -0.80
CA VAL A 59 7.17 5.55 -2.25
C VAL A 59 5.81 6.00 -2.77
N SER A 60 5.82 6.76 -3.86
CA SER A 60 4.62 7.16 -4.58
C SER A 60 4.22 6.07 -5.58
N ILE A 61 3.01 5.54 -5.44
CA ILE A 61 2.46 4.48 -6.27
C ILE A 61 1.54 5.09 -7.32
N PRO A 62 1.76 4.83 -8.62
CA PRO A 62 0.86 5.27 -9.67
C PRO A 62 -0.58 4.86 -9.38
N SER A 63 -1.54 5.74 -9.66
CA SER A 63 -2.95 5.36 -9.67
C SER A 63 -3.17 4.14 -10.56
N LEU A 64 -4.13 3.31 -10.21
CA LEU A 64 -4.50 2.09 -10.94
C LEU A 64 -3.47 0.94 -10.86
N ALA A 65 -2.43 1.05 -10.02
CA ALA A 65 -1.49 -0.03 -9.80
C ALA A 65 -2.18 -1.24 -9.16
N SER A 66 -1.95 -2.43 -9.71
CA SER A 66 -2.42 -3.71 -9.17
C SER A 66 -1.26 -4.55 -8.64
N SER A 67 -1.61 -5.62 -7.89
CA SER A 67 -0.67 -6.62 -7.41
C SER A 67 0.53 -6.01 -6.67
N LEU A 68 0.25 -5.02 -5.82
CA LEU A 68 1.26 -4.35 -5.02
C LEU A 68 1.66 -5.27 -3.86
N ILE A 69 2.95 -5.53 -3.72
CA ILE A 69 3.54 -6.30 -2.62
C ILE A 69 4.45 -5.36 -1.83
N ILE A 70 4.19 -5.23 -0.54
CA ILE A 70 4.93 -4.38 0.39
C ILE A 70 5.40 -5.25 1.56
N PHE A 71 6.68 -5.20 1.90
CA PHE A 71 7.22 -5.99 3.02
C PHE A 71 8.47 -5.36 3.65
N GLY A 72 8.79 -5.79 4.86
CA GLY A 72 10.06 -5.52 5.52
C GLY A 72 11.00 -6.73 5.43
N GLU A 73 12.30 -6.49 5.29
CA GLU A 73 13.33 -7.53 5.21
C GLU A 73 14.38 -7.34 6.31
N SER A 74 14.81 -8.46 6.92
CA SER A 74 15.93 -8.54 7.86
C SER A 74 17.02 -9.54 7.46
N GLY A 75 17.13 -9.85 6.17
CA GLY A 75 18.08 -10.84 5.61
C GLY A 75 17.55 -12.28 5.56
N GLU A 76 16.41 -12.58 6.19
CA GLU A 76 15.81 -13.93 6.22
C GLU A 76 14.84 -14.19 5.07
N CYS A 77 14.46 -13.17 4.31
CA CYS A 77 13.52 -13.30 3.19
C CYS A 77 13.97 -12.52 1.94
N PRO A 78 15.14 -12.86 1.37
CA PRO A 78 15.72 -12.11 0.26
C PRO A 78 14.93 -12.32 -1.04
N GLY A 79 14.68 -11.22 -1.76
CA GLY A 79 14.22 -11.28 -3.15
C GLY A 79 13.01 -10.38 -3.46
N ALA A 80 12.78 -10.15 -4.75
CA ALA A 80 11.81 -9.16 -5.22
C ALA A 80 10.35 -9.44 -4.82
N ASP A 81 10.02 -10.70 -4.56
CA ASP A 81 8.71 -11.11 -4.10
C ASP A 81 8.64 -11.31 -2.58
N GLY A 82 9.76 -11.31 -1.84
CA GLY A 82 9.78 -11.60 -0.41
C GLY A 82 9.33 -13.03 -0.07
N PRO A 83 9.93 -14.10 -0.63
CA PRO A 83 9.70 -15.46 -0.18
C PRO A 83 10.15 -15.60 1.29
N GLY A 84 9.30 -16.16 2.15
CA GLY A 84 9.51 -16.21 3.59
C GLY A 84 9.06 -14.96 4.35
N CYS A 85 8.73 -13.86 3.67
CA CYS A 85 8.29 -12.64 4.33
C CYS A 85 6.79 -12.65 4.63
N THR A 86 6.40 -12.00 5.73
CA THR A 86 5.05 -11.45 5.90
C THR A 86 4.87 -10.31 4.90
N ARG A 87 3.74 -10.25 4.19
CA ARG A 87 3.48 -9.25 3.15
C ARG A 87 2.23 -8.44 3.47
N LEU A 88 2.23 -7.19 3.02
CA LEU A 88 1.01 -6.43 2.77
C LEU A 88 0.79 -6.44 1.25
N GLU A 89 -0.35 -6.97 0.83
CA GLU A 89 -0.75 -7.05 -0.57
C GLU A 89 -1.86 -6.04 -0.80
N CYS A 90 -1.77 -5.24 -1.86
CA CYS A 90 -2.74 -4.20 -2.17
C CYS A 90 -3.08 -4.17 -3.66
N ASP A 91 -4.29 -3.68 -3.96
CA ASP A 91 -4.76 -3.40 -5.30
C ASP A 91 -5.45 -2.03 -5.33
N PHE A 92 -4.90 -1.13 -6.13
CA PHE A 92 -5.41 0.22 -6.38
C PHE A 92 -5.95 0.39 -7.80
N SER A 93 -6.10 -0.70 -8.56
CA SER A 93 -6.61 -0.70 -9.94
C SER A 93 -8.07 -0.27 -10.06
N ASN A 94 -8.85 -0.38 -8.98
CA ASN A 94 -10.22 0.09 -8.96
C ASN A 94 -10.30 1.56 -8.48
N PRO A 95 -10.82 2.49 -9.30
CA PRO A 95 -10.95 3.89 -8.91
C PRO A 95 -12.03 4.13 -7.85
N SER A 96 -12.94 3.18 -7.63
CA SER A 96 -14.05 3.29 -6.66
C SER A 96 -13.68 2.79 -5.26
N TYR A 97 -12.69 1.91 -5.17
CA TYR A 97 -12.19 1.39 -3.90
C TYR A 97 -10.77 0.85 -4.03
N GLN A 98 -10.02 0.94 -2.96
CA GLN A 98 -8.71 0.36 -2.79
C GLN A 98 -8.84 -0.80 -1.81
N GLN A 99 -8.07 -1.85 -2.01
CA GLN A 99 -8.13 -3.02 -1.16
C GLN A 99 -6.75 -3.50 -0.78
N CYS A 100 -6.59 -3.89 0.48
CA CYS A 100 -5.35 -4.47 0.96
C CYS A 100 -5.63 -5.57 1.98
N ASN A 101 -4.70 -6.51 2.11
CA ASN A 101 -4.69 -7.54 3.13
C ASN A 101 -3.25 -7.85 3.54
N LEU A 102 -3.05 -8.19 4.81
CA LEU A 102 -1.80 -8.83 5.22
C LEU A 102 -1.84 -10.30 4.80
N SER A 103 -0.69 -10.85 4.45
CA SER A 103 -0.58 -12.18 3.87
C SER A 103 0.63 -12.92 4.41
N ARG A 104 0.40 -14.19 4.71
CA ARG A 104 1.43 -15.17 5.10
C ARG A 104 1.54 -16.30 4.10
N VAL A 105 0.92 -16.17 2.93
CA VAL A 105 0.98 -17.16 1.84
C VAL A 105 2.43 -17.45 1.46
N ALA A 106 3.30 -16.45 1.58
CA ALA A 106 4.72 -16.57 1.29
C ALA A 106 5.60 -16.98 2.48
N GLY A 107 5.05 -17.04 3.69
CA GLY A 107 5.80 -17.21 4.94
C GLY A 107 5.50 -16.11 5.95
N PHE A 108 6.25 -16.12 7.05
CA PHE A 108 6.14 -15.13 8.12
C PHE A 108 7.53 -14.83 8.66
N SER A 109 7.91 -13.55 8.72
CA SER A 109 9.22 -13.11 9.22
C SER A 109 9.07 -11.98 10.23
N ILE A 110 8.49 -10.86 9.81
CA ILE A 110 8.29 -9.67 10.63
C ILE A 110 6.79 -9.53 10.94
N PRO A 111 6.39 -9.34 12.21
CA PRO A 111 5.03 -8.93 12.57
C PRO A 111 4.68 -7.61 11.88
N LEU A 112 3.52 -7.53 11.24
CA LEU A 112 3.09 -6.33 10.51
C LEU A 112 1.78 -5.79 11.08
N ALA A 113 1.67 -4.47 11.15
CA ALA A 113 0.39 -3.77 11.23
C ALA A 113 0.33 -2.73 10.13
N TRP A 114 -0.85 -2.30 9.71
CA TRP A 114 -0.99 -1.24 8.72
C TRP A 114 -2.28 -0.46 8.90
N SER A 115 -2.30 0.73 8.33
CA SER A 115 -3.47 1.61 8.29
C SER A 115 -3.55 2.33 6.94
N TRP A 116 -4.77 2.65 6.52
CA TRP A 116 -4.98 3.64 5.48
C TRP A 116 -4.52 5.02 5.96
N THR A 117 -4.11 5.90 5.04
CA THR A 117 -3.86 7.31 5.40
C THR A 117 -5.16 8.05 5.75
N ASP A 118 -6.30 7.52 5.31
CA ASP A 118 -7.62 7.94 5.79
C ASP A 118 -7.97 7.18 7.08
N GLY A 119 -8.03 7.91 8.20
CA GLY A 119 -8.39 7.35 9.50
C GLY A 119 -9.83 6.85 9.60
N GLY A 120 -10.69 7.12 8.62
CA GLY A 120 -12.04 6.57 8.51
C GLY A 120 -12.07 5.13 7.98
N CYS A 121 -10.98 4.64 7.38
CA CYS A 121 -10.89 3.30 6.83
C CYS A 121 -10.13 2.35 7.77
N THR A 122 -10.67 1.14 7.97
CA THR A 122 -10.07 0.14 8.87
C THR A 122 -8.84 -0.53 8.22
N GLY A 123 -7.72 -0.54 8.95
CA GLY A 123 -6.51 -1.28 8.59
C GLY A 123 -6.50 -2.73 9.08
N GLY A 124 -5.31 -3.30 9.28
CA GLY A 124 -5.15 -4.69 9.72
C GLY A 124 -3.83 -4.95 10.43
N HIS A 125 -3.73 -6.12 11.05
CA HIS A 125 -2.55 -6.58 11.78
C HIS A 125 -2.33 -8.08 11.55
N CYS A 126 -1.07 -8.50 11.57
CA CYS A 126 -0.63 -9.87 11.37
C CYS A 126 0.61 -10.07 12.23
N GLU A 127 0.39 -10.43 13.49
CA GLU A 127 1.42 -10.33 14.53
C GLU A 127 2.16 -11.65 14.79
N SER A 128 1.70 -12.76 14.22
CA SER A 128 2.32 -14.07 14.45
C SER A 128 2.22 -15.05 13.28
N ALA A 129 3.13 -16.02 13.28
CA ALA A 129 3.11 -17.19 12.39
C ALA A 129 1.90 -18.12 12.63
N SER A 130 1.05 -17.86 13.62
CA SER A 130 -0.22 -18.57 13.89
C SER A 130 -1.46 -17.69 13.79
N ALA A 131 -1.35 -16.44 13.34
CA ALA A 131 -2.47 -15.52 13.16
C ALA A 131 -3.60 -16.13 12.31
N GLY A 132 -4.86 -15.80 12.62
CA GLY A 132 -6.01 -16.38 11.94
C GLY A 132 -6.31 -15.72 10.59
N PRO A 133 -7.24 -16.29 9.81
CA PRO A 133 -7.63 -15.74 8.50
C PRO A 133 -8.21 -14.32 8.57
N ALA A 134 -8.80 -13.93 9.70
CA ALA A 134 -9.32 -12.58 9.94
C ALA A 134 -8.23 -11.50 10.01
N ASP A 135 -7.00 -11.91 10.37
CA ASP A 135 -5.85 -11.04 10.61
C ASP A 135 -4.94 -11.00 9.38
N CYS A 136 -4.68 -12.17 8.78
CA CYS A 136 -3.93 -12.27 7.54
C CYS A 136 -4.39 -13.43 6.68
N TRP A 137 -4.23 -13.27 5.36
CA TRP A 137 -4.44 -14.32 4.40
C TRP A 137 -3.46 -15.47 4.68
N VAL A 138 -4.01 -16.67 4.87
CA VAL A 138 -3.26 -17.86 5.27
C VAL A 138 -3.14 -18.85 4.10
N PRO A 139 -2.05 -19.62 4.02
CA PRO A 139 -1.90 -20.64 2.99
C PRO A 139 -3.09 -21.61 2.96
N GLY A 140 -3.66 -21.85 1.78
CA GLY A 140 -4.74 -22.82 1.57
C GLY A 140 -6.14 -22.37 1.99
N LEU A 141 -6.31 -21.12 2.43
CA LEU A 141 -7.61 -20.55 2.78
C LEU A 141 -7.70 -19.10 2.28
N ASP A 142 -8.44 -18.90 1.20
CA ASP A 142 -8.74 -17.59 0.61
C ASP A 142 -10.24 -17.28 0.82
N ASP A 143 -10.58 -16.81 2.01
CA ASP A 143 -11.96 -16.53 2.42
C ASP A 143 -12.29 -15.02 2.45
N GLY A 144 -11.34 -14.16 2.08
CA GLY A 144 -11.47 -12.70 2.09
C GLY A 144 -11.57 -12.06 3.48
N SER A 145 -11.45 -12.80 4.59
CA SER A 145 -11.71 -12.28 5.94
C SER A 145 -10.64 -11.28 6.45
N SER A 146 -9.42 -11.34 5.90
CA SER A 146 -8.36 -10.35 6.14
C SER A 146 -8.40 -9.14 5.18
N LEU A 147 -9.28 -9.17 4.17
CA LEU A 147 -9.39 -8.08 3.20
C LEU A 147 -9.97 -6.84 3.88
N ARG A 148 -9.38 -5.68 3.60
CA ARG A 148 -9.88 -4.37 4.01
C ARG A 148 -10.01 -3.50 2.78
N GLN A 149 -11.11 -2.75 2.69
CA GLN A 149 -11.39 -1.84 1.59
C GLN A 149 -11.49 -0.40 2.10
N CYS A 150 -11.09 0.54 1.26
CA CYS A 150 -11.25 1.97 1.49
C CYS A 150 -11.70 2.65 0.19
N ASN A 151 -12.72 3.50 0.25
CA ASN A 151 -13.31 4.13 -0.94
C ASN A 151 -12.83 5.58 -1.13
N THR A 152 -11.77 5.97 -0.40
CA THR A 152 -11.25 7.33 -0.42
C THR A 152 -10.28 7.49 -1.57
N ALA A 153 -10.60 8.42 -2.48
CA ALA A 153 -9.75 8.70 -3.63
C ALA A 153 -8.31 9.00 -3.19
N ASN A 154 -7.36 8.34 -3.86
CA ASN A 154 -5.91 8.52 -3.64
C ASN A 154 -5.46 8.17 -2.20
N VAL A 155 -6.22 7.34 -1.48
CA VAL A 155 -5.82 6.87 -0.16
C VAL A 155 -4.49 6.13 -0.24
N GLY A 156 -3.58 6.46 0.67
CA GLY A 156 -2.30 5.79 0.83
C GLY A 156 -2.34 4.73 1.92
N VAL A 157 -1.19 4.11 2.16
CA VAL A 157 -1.00 3.08 3.19
C VAL A 157 0.21 3.38 4.04
N ASN A 158 0.05 3.27 5.35
CA ASN A 158 1.13 3.22 6.33
C ASN A 158 1.32 1.77 6.79
N LEU A 159 2.50 1.19 6.56
CA LEU A 159 2.90 -0.13 7.03
C LEU A 159 3.86 -0.01 8.21
N TYR A 160 3.60 -0.73 9.29
CA TYR A 160 4.36 -0.72 10.53
C TYR A 160 5.04 -2.08 10.74
N LEU A 161 6.37 -2.08 10.71
CA LEU A 161 7.18 -3.26 10.98
C LEU A 161 7.34 -3.44 12.50
N CYS A 162 7.05 -4.64 13.00
CA CYS A 162 7.01 -5.02 14.41
C CYS A 162 5.89 -4.36 15.24
N GLY A 163 4.75 -4.05 14.58
CA GLY A 163 3.62 -3.38 15.21
C GLY A 163 3.87 -1.89 15.44
N ALA A 164 2.83 -1.16 15.83
CA ALA A 164 2.91 0.21 16.34
C ALA A 164 2.41 0.23 17.79
#